data_AF-A0AAX6FTN0-F1
#
_entry.id   AF-A0AAX6FTN0-F1
#
_cell.length_a   1.000
_cell.length_b   1.000
_cell.length_c   1.000
_cell.angle_alpha   90.00
_cell.angle_beta   90.00
_cell.angle_gamma   90.00
#
_symmetry.space_group_name_H-M   'P 1'
#
loop_
_entity.id
_entity.type
_entity.pdbx_description
1 polymer ?
#
loop_
_entity_poly.entity_id
_entity_poly.type
_entity_poly.pdbx_seq_one_letter_code
_entity_poly.pdbx_strand_id
1 'polypeptide(L)'
;MTGQEPDPTLFRLYVDYGRHAEATNLLLEYLESFASLRPADAAKRKRMSAVWFPYTAIERLWCQLEELQSAGRMVDQCDKLKKLLRAALVNHLKQVKVDSEDAVASGLA
;
A
#
# COMPACT_ATOMS: atom_id res chain seq x y z
N MET A 1 16.38 7.82 -2.70
CA MET A 1 16.39 9.18 -3.28
C MET A 1 15.93 9.14 -4.73
N THR A 2 14.62 9.03 -4.94
CA THR A 2 13.94 9.48 -6.16
C THR A 2 12.62 10.05 -5.65
N GLY A 3 12.52 11.37 -5.55
CA GLY A 3 11.36 12.08 -5.01
C GLY A 3 10.17 12.10 -5.98
N GLN A 4 9.84 10.96 -6.57
CA GLN A 4 8.65 10.82 -7.40
C GLN A 4 7.52 10.31 -6.50
N GLU A 5 6.44 11.09 -6.40
CA GLU A 5 5.28 10.66 -5.62
C GLU A 5 4.77 9.32 -6.18
N PRO A 6 4.42 8.35 -5.32
CA PRO A 6 3.94 7.05 -5.75
C PRO A 6 2.73 7.20 -6.69
N ASP A 7 2.82 6.68 -7.91
CA ASP A 7 1.77 6.83 -8.94
C ASP A 7 0.86 5.58 -8.99
N PRO A 8 -0.46 5.71 -8.75
CA PRO A 8 -1.38 4.58 -8.79
C PRO A 8 -1.56 4.00 -10.21
N THR A 9 -1.28 4.77 -11.26
CA THR A 9 -1.27 4.31 -12.65
C THR A 9 -0.07 3.40 -12.90
N LEU A 10 1.10 3.81 -12.41
CA LEU A 10 2.33 3.03 -12.50
C LEU A 10 2.21 1.71 -11.71
N PHE A 11 1.59 1.76 -10.52
CA PHE A 11 1.30 0.55 -9.74
C PHE A 11 0.47 -0.45 -10.54
N ARG A 12 -0.65 -0.01 -11.14
CA ARG A 12 -1.49 -0.88 -11.98
C ARG A 12 -0.71 -1.46 -13.14
N LEU A 13 0.12 -0.65 -13.81
CA LEU A 13 0.97 -1.10 -14.90
C LEU A 13 1.96 -2.18 -14.45
N TYR A 14 2.59 -2.04 -13.28
CA TYR A 14 3.47 -3.11 -12.76
C TYR A 14 2.73 -4.40 -12.44
N VAL A 15 1.50 -4.31 -11.91
CA VAL A 15 0.65 -5.49 -11.66
C VAL A 15 0.25 -6.17 -12.97
N ASP A 16 -0.20 -5.40 -13.96
CA ASP A 16 -0.67 -5.92 -15.25
C ASP A 16 0.46 -6.58 -16.07
N TYR A 17 1.70 -6.08 -15.94
CA TYR A 17 2.89 -6.65 -16.62
C TYR A 17 3.62 -7.73 -15.79
N GLY A 18 3.10 -8.15 -14.64
CA GLY A 18 3.70 -9.20 -13.81
C GLY A 18 4.99 -8.81 -13.09
N ARG A 19 5.27 -7.51 -12.95
CA ARG A 19 6.44 -6.98 -12.22
C ARG A 19 6.14 -6.93 -10.72
N HIS A 20 5.85 -8.08 -10.12
CA HIS A 20 5.31 -8.18 -8.75
C HIS A 20 6.21 -7.57 -7.67
N ALA A 21 7.53 -7.71 -7.79
CA ALA A 21 8.48 -7.12 -6.83
C ALA A 21 8.44 -5.59 -6.86
N GLU A 22 8.34 -5.00 -8.05
CA GLU A 22 8.31 -3.55 -8.22
C GLU A 22 6.95 -2.96 -7.85
N ALA A 23 5.86 -3.66 -8.18
CA ALA A 23 4.53 -3.31 -7.70
C ALA A 23 4.49 -3.30 -6.16
N THR A 24 5.08 -4.31 -5.52
CA THR A 24 5.15 -4.40 -4.05
C THR A 24 6.00 -3.27 -3.48
N ASN A 25 7.17 -2.98 -4.06
CA ASN A 25 8.03 -1.89 -3.59
C ASN A 25 7.34 -0.52 -3.70
N LEU A 26 6.67 -0.25 -4.83
CA LEU A 26 5.96 1.02 -5.02
C LEU A 26 4.80 1.18 -4.01
N LEU A 27 4.13 0.09 -3.66
CA LEU A 27 3.14 0.04 -2.59
C LEU A 27 3.77 0.32 -1.22
N LEU A 28 4.92 -0.27 -0.92
CA LEU A 28 5.63 0.01 0.33
C LEU A 28 6.05 1.48 0.43
N GLU A 29 6.64 2.03 -0.64
CA GLU A 29 7.04 3.44 -0.70
C GLU A 29 5.86 4.39 -0.49
N TYR A 30 4.69 4.06 -1.03
CA TYR A 30 3.48 4.83 -0.76
C TYR A 30 3.06 4.79 0.71
N LEU A 31 3.03 3.59 1.30
CA LEU A 31 2.60 3.40 2.69
C LEU A 31 3.58 4.05 3.66
N GLU A 32 4.88 4.01 3.36
CA GLU A 32 5.91 4.73 4.10
C GLU A 32 5.80 6.24 3.94
N SER A 33 5.55 6.73 2.72
CA SER A 33 5.28 8.15 2.47
C SER A 33 4.06 8.63 3.25
N PHE A 34 2.99 7.81 3.28
CA PHE A 34 1.80 8.06 4.10
C PHE A 34 2.13 8.13 5.59
N ALA A 35 2.93 7.18 6.09
CA ALA A 35 3.35 7.12 7.50
C ALA A 35 4.27 8.30 7.90
N SER A 36 5.06 8.83 6.97
CA SER A 36 6.00 9.93 7.20
C SER A 36 5.34 11.31 7.27
N LEU A 37 4.11 11.44 6.76
CA LEU A 37 3.38 12.70 6.78
C LEU A 37 2.92 13.03 8.21
N ARG A 38 3.16 14.28 8.62
CA ARG A 38 2.82 14.74 9.97
C ARG A 38 1.31 14.68 10.21
N PRO A 39 0.86 14.49 11.47
CA PRO A 39 -0.55 14.48 11.81
C PRO A 39 -1.32 15.74 11.38
N ALA A 40 -0.65 16.90 11.43
CA ALA A 40 -1.18 18.19 10.98
C ALA A 40 -1.56 18.23 9.48
N ASP A 41 -1.00 17.32 8.68
CA ASP A 41 -1.28 17.17 7.24
C ASP A 41 -2.34 16.07 6.99
N ALA A 42 -3.22 15.80 7.98
CA ALA A 42 -4.29 14.80 7.89
C ALA A 42 -5.17 14.94 6.65
N ALA A 43 -5.41 16.16 6.16
CA ALA A 43 -6.15 16.39 4.92
C ALA A 43 -5.39 15.87 3.68
N LYS A 44 -4.05 16.02 3.65
CA LYS A 44 -3.19 15.47 2.59
C LYS A 44 -3.16 13.94 2.67
N ARG A 45 -3.06 13.37 3.88
CA ARG A 45 -3.17 11.92 4.11
C ARG A 45 -4.51 11.36 3.63
N LYS A 46 -5.64 11.99 3.97
CA LYS A 46 -6.98 11.60 3.49
C LYS A 46 -7.11 11.66 1.96
N ARG A 47 -6.57 12.71 1.33
CA ARG A 47 -6.59 12.84 -0.14
C ARG A 47 -5.73 11.78 -0.82
N MET A 48 -4.58 11.44 -0.25
CA MET A 48 -3.74 10.34 -0.72
C MET A 48 -4.47 9.00 -0.58
N SER A 49 -5.08 8.70 0.58
CA SER A 49 -5.85 7.47 0.77
C SER A 49 -7.05 7.35 -0.18
N ALA A 50 -7.74 8.46 -0.49
CA ALA A 50 -8.90 8.46 -1.38
C ALA A 50 -8.53 8.23 -2.86
N VAL A 51 -7.37 8.73 -3.29
CA VAL A 51 -6.91 8.63 -4.69
C VAL A 51 -6.11 7.35 -4.94
N TRP A 52 -5.41 6.84 -3.93
CA TRP A 52 -4.35 5.85 -4.12
C TRP A 52 -4.72 4.43 -3.70
N PHE A 53 -5.96 4.12 -3.31
CA PHE A 53 -6.33 2.74 -2.96
C PHE A 53 -7.07 2.04 -4.13
N PRO A 54 -6.38 1.60 -5.21
CA PRO A 54 -6.97 0.67 -6.16
C PRO A 54 -6.98 -0.71 -5.51
N TYR A 55 -7.93 -0.94 -4.59
CA TYR A 55 -8.11 -2.22 -3.88
C TYR A 55 -8.08 -3.40 -4.84
N THR A 56 -8.65 -3.22 -6.04
CA THR A 56 -8.67 -4.20 -7.13
C THR A 56 -7.27 -4.57 -7.64
N ALA A 57 -6.34 -3.63 -7.72
CA ALA A 57 -4.97 -3.90 -8.17
C ALA A 57 -4.12 -4.55 -7.07
N ILE A 58 -4.36 -4.20 -5.80
CA ILE A 58 -3.74 -4.87 -4.65
C ILE A 58 -4.22 -6.32 -4.56
N GLU A 59 -5.52 -6.54 -4.72
CA GLU A 59 -6.13 -7.87 -4.76
C GLU A 59 -5.57 -8.70 -5.92
N ARG A 60 -5.52 -8.15 -7.14
CA ARG A 60 -4.90 -8.82 -8.29
C ARG A 60 -3.44 -9.21 -8.03
N LEU A 61 -2.63 -8.31 -7.47
CA LEU A 61 -1.25 -8.61 -7.11
C LEU A 61 -1.18 -9.78 -6.12
N TRP A 62 -2.08 -9.83 -5.14
CA TRP A 62 -2.16 -10.93 -4.18
C TRP A 62 -2.52 -12.26 -4.84
N CYS A 63 -3.54 -12.28 -5.70
CA CYS A 63 -3.94 -13.46 -6.45
C CYS A 63 -2.81 -13.97 -7.35
N GLN A 64 -2.13 -13.09 -8.09
CA GLN A 64 -1.00 -13.47 -8.95
C GLN A 64 0.15 -14.09 -8.15
N LEU A 65 0.47 -13.54 -6.98
CA LEU A 65 1.50 -14.11 -6.09
C LEU A 65 1.10 -15.50 -5.58
N GLU A 66 -0.18 -15.73 -5.33
CA GLU A 66 -0.72 -17.02 -4.90
C GLU A 66 -0.74 -18.06 -6.03
N GLU A 67 -1.06 -17.64 -7.25
CA GLU A 67 -0.98 -18.47 -8.45
C GLU A 67 0.46 -18.88 -8.79
N LEU A 68 1.42 -17.96 -8.64
CA LEU A 68 2.84 -18.28 -8.80
C LEU A 68 3.33 -19.28 -7.76
N GLN A 69 2.88 -19.10 -6.51
CA GLN A 69 3.21 -19.98 -5.40
C GLN A 69 2.61 -21.38 -5.60
N SER A 70 1.35 -21.47 -6.04
CA SER A 70 0.66 -22.75 -6.30
C SER A 70 1.23 -23.49 -7.50
N ALA A 71 1.77 -22.76 -8.49
CA ALA A 71 2.54 -23.31 -9.60
C ALA A 71 3.96 -23.75 -9.21
N GLY A 72 4.35 -23.66 -7.93
CA GLY A 72 5.68 -24.04 -7.44
C GLY A 72 6.81 -23.10 -7.88
N ARG A 73 6.49 -21.93 -8.43
CA ARG A 73 7.49 -20.98 -8.92
C ARG A 73 7.80 -19.94 -7.86
N MET A 74 9.09 -19.74 -7.58
CA MET A 74 9.57 -18.61 -6.77
C MET A 74 8.84 -18.52 -5.41
N VAL A 75 8.57 -19.68 -4.79
CA VAL A 75 7.73 -19.82 -3.59
C VAL A 75 8.22 -18.94 -2.44
N ASP A 76 9.52 -18.94 -2.16
CA ASP A 76 10.13 -18.12 -1.09
C ASP A 76 10.00 -16.62 -1.36
N GLN A 77 10.13 -16.21 -2.62
CA GLN A 77 10.02 -14.81 -3.02
C GLN A 77 8.56 -14.33 -2.95
N CYS A 78 7.62 -15.15 -3.41
CA CYS A 78 6.19 -14.84 -3.31
C CYS A 78 5.76 -14.76 -1.84
N ASP A 79 6.21 -15.68 -0.99
CA ASP A 79 5.94 -15.65 0.45
C ASP A 79 6.51 -14.38 1.11
N LYS A 80 7.75 -13.99 0.78
CA LYS A 80 8.35 -12.74 1.26
C LYS A 80 7.55 -11.52 0.84
N LEU A 81 7.13 -11.43 -0.42
CA LEU A 81 6.33 -10.30 -0.92
C LEU A 81 4.97 -10.24 -0.25
N LYS A 82 4.26 -11.38 -0.09
CA LYS A 82 2.97 -11.46 0.63
C LYS A 82 3.11 -11.01 2.08
N LYS A 83 4.17 -11.42 2.78
CA LYS A 83 4.44 -11.00 4.17
C LYS A 83 4.65 -9.48 4.27
N LEU A 84 5.44 -8.89 3.37
CA LEU A 84 5.68 -7.44 3.33
C LEU A 84 4.39 -6.67 3.05
N LEU A 85 3.63 -7.09 2.03
CA LEU A 85 2.33 -6.50 1.69
C LEU A 85 1.38 -6.50 2.89
N ARG A 86 1.23 -7.66 3.55
CA ARG A 86 0.34 -7.79 4.70
C ARG A 86 0.77 -6.92 5.86
N ALA A 87 2.05 -6.90 6.19
CA ALA A 87 2.57 -6.09 7.29
C ALA A 87 2.32 -4.59 7.05
N ALA A 88 2.60 -4.11 5.84
CA ALA A 88 2.45 -2.71 5.49
C ALA A 88 0.96 -2.28 5.43
N LEU A 89 0.09 -3.11 4.86
CA LEU A 89 -1.36 -2.84 4.82
C LEU A 89 -1.97 -2.78 6.23
N VAL A 90 -1.62 -3.74 7.10
CA VAL A 90 -2.09 -3.73 8.50
C VAL A 90 -1.60 -2.48 9.23
N ASN A 91 -0.35 -2.07 9.00
CA ASN A 91 0.18 -0.85 9.60
C ASN A 91 -0.58 0.40 9.11
N HIS A 92 -0.85 0.49 7.81
CA HIS A 92 -1.62 1.60 7.24
C HIS A 92 -3.03 1.68 7.80
N LEU A 93 -3.75 0.55 7.89
CA LEU A 93 -5.10 0.52 8.47
C LEU A 93 -5.10 0.96 9.94
N LYS A 94 -4.09 0.58 10.72
CA LYS A 94 -3.91 1.07 12.09
C LYS A 94 -3.72 2.59 12.12
N GLN A 95 -2.88 3.14 11.25
CA GLN A 95 -2.65 4.59 11.18
C GLN A 95 -3.91 5.35 10.77
N VAL A 96 -4.65 4.87 9.77
CA VAL A 96 -5.93 5.47 9.34
C VAL A 96 -6.96 5.44 10.46
N LYS A 97 -7.00 4.36 11.25
CA LYS A 97 -7.88 4.25 12.42
C LYS A 97 -7.54 5.31 13.48
N VAL A 98 -6.26 5.43 13.85
CA VAL A 98 -5.79 6.44 14.83
C VAL A 98 -6.10 7.87 14.33
N ASP A 99 -5.81 8.16 13.06
CA ASP A 99 -6.11 9.46 12.45
C ASP A 99 -7.61 9.81 12.46
N SER A 100 -8.47 8.78 12.43
CA SER A 100 -9.93 8.95 12.48
C SER A 100 -10.40 9.22 13.91
N GLU A 101 -9.81 8.56 14.91
CA GLU A 101 -10.12 8.76 16.33
C GLU A 101 -9.68 10.17 16.81
N ASP A 102 -8.48 10.62 16.42
CA ASP A 102 -7.97 11.97 16.73
C ASP A 102 -8.85 13.08 16.12
N ALA A 103 -9.39 12.84 14.92
CA ALA A 103 -10.30 13.78 14.26
C ALA A 103 -11.66 13.89 14.97
N VAL A 104 -12.17 12.78 15.54
CA VAL A 104 -13.42 12.76 16.31
C VAL A 104 -13.23 13.43 17.67
N ALA A 105 -12.10 13.20 18.34
CA ALA A 105 -11.76 13.87 19.59
C ALA A 105 -11.59 15.40 19.42
N SER A 106 -10.99 15.84 18.31
CA SER A 106 -10.80 17.26 18.00
C SER A 106 -12.08 17.98 17.54
N GLY A 107 -13.13 17.25 17.16
CA GLY A 107 -14.44 17.81 16.81
C GLY A 107 -15.41 17.95 18.00
N LEU A 108 -15.01 17.46 19.18
CA LEU A 108 -15.76 17.52 20.44
C LEU A 108 -15.21 18.59 21.41
N ALA A 109 -14.25 19.40 20.97
CA ALA A 109 -13.67 20.51 21.73
C ALA A 109 -14.25 21.87 21.30
#